data_AF-A0A2D8GCR5-F1
#
_entry.id   AF-A0A2D8GCR5-F1
#
_cell.length_a   1.000
_cell.length_b   1.000
_cell.length_c   1.000
_cell.angle_alpha   90.00
_cell.angle_beta   90.00
_cell.angle_gamma   90.00
#
_symmetry.space_group_name_H-M   'P 1'
#
loop_
_entity.id
_entity.type
_entity.pdbx_description
1 polymer ?
#
loop_
_entity_poly.entity_id
_entity_poly.type
_entity_poly.pdbx_seq_one_letter_code
_entity_poly.pdbx_strand_id
1 'polypeptide(L)'
;MKIHEYQGKKIFSDYGMPVQDGYVFEKIEDAEKTIKRVQQDFNTQGVVVKAQIHAGGRGKGGGVKYSPNFENALENARNIFGMNLVTHQTGTQGQIVKKVYVTEAYDIAKEFY
;
A
#
# COMPACT_ATOMS: atom_id res chain seq x y z
N MET A 1 6.61 -17.05 11.48
CA MET A 1 7.21 -15.79 10.98
C MET A 1 6.36 -15.27 9.83
N LYS A 2 6.11 -13.97 9.73
CA LYS A 2 5.31 -13.36 8.64
C LYS A 2 6.21 -12.43 7.81
N ILE A 3 5.87 -12.24 6.53
CA ILE A 3 6.45 -11.21 5.66
C ILE A 3 5.39 -10.19 5.27
N HIS A 4 5.81 -9.00 4.82
CA HIS A 4 4.89 -7.96 4.34
C HIS A 4 4.35 -8.27 2.94
N GLU A 5 3.26 -7.60 2.55
CA GLU A 5 2.63 -7.76 1.23
C GLU A 5 3.63 -7.51 0.09
N TYR A 6 4.40 -6.42 0.17
CA TYR A 6 5.38 -6.08 -0.87
C TYR A 6 6.47 -7.16 -1.02
N GLN A 7 6.87 -7.80 0.08
CA GLN A 7 7.87 -8.88 0.06
C GLN A 7 7.28 -10.14 -0.56
N GLY A 8 6.05 -10.50 -0.19
CA GLY A 8 5.35 -11.64 -0.80
C GLY A 8 5.14 -11.46 -2.29
N LYS A 9 4.71 -10.26 -2.72
CA LYS A 9 4.56 -9.93 -4.13
C LYS A 9 5.88 -9.96 -4.90
N LYS A 10 6.98 -9.50 -4.28
CA LYS A 10 8.31 -9.60 -4.88
C LYS A 10 8.70 -11.07 -5.13
N ILE A 11 8.44 -11.96 -4.17
CA ILE A 11 8.67 -13.40 -4.34
C ILE A 11 7.84 -13.94 -5.50
N PHE A 12 6.55 -13.61 -5.60
CA PHE A 12 5.72 -14.06 -6.71
C PHE A 12 6.22 -13.55 -8.07
N SER A 13 6.58 -12.27 -8.15
CA SER A 13 7.16 -11.66 -9.36
C SER A 13 8.47 -12.33 -9.79
N ASP A 14 9.34 -12.68 -8.84
CA ASP A 14 10.61 -13.39 -9.11
C ASP A 14 10.40 -14.77 -9.75
N TYR A 15 9.21 -15.36 -9.60
CA TYR A 15 8.80 -16.62 -10.24
C TYR A 15 7.88 -16.40 -11.45
N GLY A 16 7.79 -15.17 -11.97
CA GLY A 16 7.02 -14.83 -13.16
C GLY A 16 5.51 -14.79 -12.96
N MET A 17 5.01 -14.78 -11.71
CA MET A 17 3.59 -14.62 -11.45
C MET A 17 3.18 -13.14 -11.60
N PRO A 18 2.06 -12.84 -12.27
CA PRO A 18 1.56 -11.48 -12.37
C PRO A 18 1.14 -10.98 -10.99
N VAL A 19 1.63 -9.79 -10.63
CA VAL A 19 1.26 -9.09 -9.39
C VAL A 19 0.98 -7.64 -9.71
N GLN A 20 0.05 -7.04 -8.96
CA GLN A 20 -0.06 -5.58 -8.92
C GLN A 20 1.19 -5.04 -8.23
N ASP A 21 2.04 -4.35 -8.98
CA ASP A 21 3.34 -3.93 -8.48
C ASP A 21 3.36 -2.43 -8.08
N GLY A 22 4.49 -1.98 -7.54
CA GLY A 22 4.64 -0.65 -6.98
C GLY A 22 5.91 -0.49 -6.16
N TYR A 23 5.95 0.55 -5.33
CA TYR A 23 7.14 0.89 -4.55
C TYR A 23 6.80 1.19 -3.09
N VAL A 24 7.74 0.89 -2.20
CA VAL A 24 7.63 1.12 -0.76
C VAL A 24 8.46 2.32 -0.35
N PHE A 25 7.94 3.11 0.59
CA PHE A 25 8.72 4.07 1.35
C PHE A 25 8.64 3.79 2.85
N GLU A 26 9.73 4.12 3.56
CA GLU A 26 9.87 3.97 5.03
C GLU A 26 10.09 5.31 5.74
N LYS A 27 10.18 6.38 4.95
CA LYS A 27 10.39 7.77 5.37
C LYS A 27 9.38 8.62 4.65
N ILE A 28 8.70 9.52 5.36
CA ILE A 28 7.61 10.30 4.78
C ILE A 28 8.11 11.24 3.67
N GLU A 29 9.37 11.66 3.76
CA GLU A 29 10.04 12.52 2.78
C GLU A 29 10.15 11.85 1.40
N ASP A 30 10.15 10.52 1.35
CA ASP A 30 10.21 9.75 0.11
C ASP A 30 8.83 9.53 -0.53
N ALA A 31 7.73 9.94 0.11
CA ALA A 31 6.36 9.67 -0.35
C ALA A 31 6.10 10.27 -1.75
N GLU A 32 6.42 11.54 -1.96
CA GLU A 32 6.18 12.22 -3.24
C GLU A 32 6.94 11.55 -4.39
N LYS A 33 8.23 11.25 -4.17
CA LYS A 33 9.08 10.57 -5.13
C LYS A 33 8.52 9.19 -5.47
N THR A 34 8.07 8.45 -4.45
CA THR A 34 7.53 7.10 -4.60
C THR A 34 6.23 7.10 -5.41
N ILE A 35 5.31 8.02 -5.12
CA ILE A 35 4.04 8.17 -5.85
C ILE A 35 4.31 8.50 -7.32
N LYS A 36 5.14 9.51 -7.59
CA LYS A 36 5.50 9.90 -8.97
C LYS A 36 6.14 8.75 -9.73
N ARG A 37 7.02 7.99 -9.08
CA ARG A 37 7.64 6.81 -9.67
C ARG A 37 6.61 5.75 -10.05
N VAL A 38 5.65 5.45 -9.18
CA VAL A 38 4.55 4.51 -9.52
C VAL A 38 3.76 5.02 -10.72
N GLN A 39 3.38 6.30 -10.73
CA GLN A 39 2.61 6.87 -11.83
C GLN A 39 3.36 6.82 -13.17
N GLN A 40 4.68 7.03 -13.14
CA GLN A 40 5.56 6.97 -14.31
C GLN A 40 5.81 5.53 -14.78
N ASP A 41 6.31 4.65 -13.90
CA ASP A 41 6.75 3.30 -14.24
C ASP A 41 5.58 2.41 -14.69
N PHE A 42 4.37 2.68 -14.18
CA PHE A 42 3.14 1.93 -14.51
C PHE A 42 2.17 2.71 -15.41
N ASN A 43 2.55 3.91 -15.88
CA ASN A 43 1.71 4.77 -16.72
C ASN A 43 0.26 4.91 -16.20
N THR A 44 0.11 5.26 -14.92
CA THR A 44 -1.18 5.39 -14.24
C THR A 44 -1.34 6.74 -13.57
N GLN A 45 -2.57 7.27 -13.55
CA GLN A 45 -2.91 8.46 -12.76
C GLN A 45 -3.33 8.05 -11.34
N GLY A 46 -4.20 7.05 -11.24
CA GLY A 46 -4.72 6.53 -9.99
C GLY A 46 -3.76 5.53 -9.35
N VAL A 47 -3.62 5.60 -8.02
CA VAL A 47 -2.80 4.68 -7.24
C VAL A 47 -3.56 4.16 -6.03
N VAL A 48 -3.03 3.11 -5.40
CA VAL A 48 -3.50 2.61 -4.11
C VAL A 48 -2.40 2.75 -3.07
N VAL A 49 -2.71 3.43 -1.97
CA VAL A 49 -1.79 3.64 -0.83
C VAL A 49 -2.12 2.61 0.26
N LYS A 50 -1.14 1.79 0.64
CA LYS A 50 -1.35 0.61 1.48
C LYS A 50 -0.38 0.54 2.66
N ALA A 51 -0.92 0.55 3.88
CA ALA A 51 -0.18 0.29 5.10
C ALA A 51 0.45 -1.11 5.08
N GLN A 52 1.73 -1.18 5.40
CA GLN A 52 2.47 -2.43 5.55
C GLN A 52 2.61 -2.78 7.04
N ILE A 53 1.70 -3.63 7.53
CA ILE A 53 1.70 -4.17 8.90
C ILE A 53 1.45 -5.69 8.85
N HIS A 54 1.72 -6.40 9.95
CA HIS A 54 1.56 -7.87 10.01
C HIS A 54 0.17 -8.29 10.52
N ALA A 55 -0.87 -7.62 10.03
CA ALA A 55 -2.27 -7.89 10.31
C ALA A 55 -3.15 -7.70 9.06
N GLY A 56 -4.22 -8.47 8.97
CA GLY A 56 -5.29 -8.35 7.99
C GLY A 56 -6.37 -7.34 8.41
N GLY A 57 -7.38 -7.14 7.56
CA GLY A 57 -8.45 -6.16 7.82
C GLY A 57 -8.02 -4.70 7.65
N ARG A 58 -6.85 -4.46 7.04
CA ARG A 58 -6.26 -3.13 6.82
C ARG A 58 -7.20 -2.16 6.11
N GLY A 59 -7.91 -2.63 5.08
CA GLY A 59 -8.87 -1.78 4.34
C GLY A 59 -10.01 -1.27 5.22
N LYS A 60 -10.62 -2.13 6.04
CA LYS A 60 -11.66 -1.73 7.01
C LYS A 60 -11.12 -0.79 8.09
N GLY A 61 -9.84 -0.93 8.45
CA GLY A 61 -9.15 -0.03 9.38
C GLY A 61 -8.63 1.27 8.76
N GLY A 62 -8.89 1.52 7.46
CA GLY A 62 -8.44 2.74 6.77
C GLY A 62 -6.99 2.71 6.26
N GLY A 63 -6.28 1.58 6.42
CA GLY A 63 -4.90 1.41 5.95
C GLY A 63 -4.77 1.02 4.47
N VAL A 64 -5.85 1.06 3.69
CA VAL A 64 -5.81 0.87 2.23
C VAL A 64 -6.73 1.92 1.61
N LYS A 65 -6.18 2.79 0.75
CA LYS A 65 -6.92 3.89 0.13
C LYS A 65 -6.63 3.98 -1.37
N TYR A 66 -7.68 4.01 -2.18
CA TYR A 66 -7.59 4.46 -3.56
C TYR A 66 -7.36 5.97 -3.61
N SER A 67 -6.56 6.43 -4.56
CA SER A 67 -6.23 7.84 -4.76
C SER A 67 -6.25 8.15 -6.26
N PRO A 68 -7.20 8.96 -6.76
CA PRO A 68 -7.39 9.17 -8.20
C PRO A 68 -6.30 10.03 -8.86
N ASN A 69 -5.51 10.77 -8.08
CA ASN A 69 -4.44 11.64 -8.55
C ASN A 69 -3.31 11.75 -7.51
N PHE A 70 -2.26 12.50 -7.87
CA PHE A 70 -1.08 12.71 -7.05
C PHE A 70 -1.41 13.36 -5.70
N GLU A 71 -2.27 14.39 -5.69
CA GLU A 71 -2.62 15.16 -4.51
C GLU A 71 -3.33 14.28 -3.46
N ASN A 72 -4.34 13.52 -3.91
CA ASN A 72 -5.03 12.55 -3.06
C ASN A 72 -4.09 11.44 -2.57
N ALA A 73 -3.14 11.00 -3.39
CA ALA A 73 -2.18 9.97 -3.01
C ALA A 73 -1.23 10.46 -1.93
N LEU A 74 -0.76 11.70 -2.05
CA LEU A 74 0.13 12.33 -1.07
C LEU A 74 -0.58 12.58 0.26
N GLU A 75 -1.82 13.04 0.22
CA GLU A 75 -2.65 13.20 1.41
C GLU A 75 -2.85 11.85 2.13
N ASN A 76 -3.29 10.82 1.41
CA ASN A 76 -3.47 9.48 1.97
C ASN A 76 -2.15 8.89 2.50
N ALA A 77 -1.03 9.11 1.82
CA ALA A 77 0.29 8.68 2.27
C ALA A 77 0.68 9.33 3.61
N ARG A 78 0.45 10.63 3.76
CA ARG A 78 0.69 11.37 5.02
C ARG A 78 -0.24 10.92 6.15
N ASN A 79 -1.49 10.63 5.83
CA ASN A 79 -2.47 10.15 6.82
C ASN A 79 -2.18 8.71 7.27
N ILE A 80 -1.71 7.85 6.36
CA ILE A 80 -1.44 6.44 6.65
C ILE A 80 -0.08 6.25 7.33
N PHE A 81 0.96 6.97 6.90
CA PHE A 81 2.28 6.83 7.51
C PHE A 81 2.26 7.35 8.95
N GLY A 82 2.75 6.55 9.90
CA GLY A 82 2.77 6.90 11.31
C GLY A 82 1.45 6.68 12.04
N MET A 83 0.34 6.38 11.36
CA MET A 83 -0.94 6.11 12.03
C MET A 83 -0.85 4.87 12.92
N ASN A 84 -1.58 4.86 14.03
CA ASN A 84 -1.84 3.63 14.77
C ASN A 84 -3.01 2.87 14.12
N LEU A 85 -2.70 1.88 13.29
CA LEU A 85 -3.71 1.17 12.50
C LEU A 85 -4.41 0.10 13.35
N VAL A 86 -5.65 0.39 13.72
CA VAL A 86 -6.54 -0.55 14.43
C VAL A 86 -7.33 -1.38 13.40
N THR A 87 -7.26 -2.69 13.55
CA THR A 87 -8.01 -3.68 12.77
C THR A 87 -8.57 -4.75 13.72
N HIS A 88 -9.48 -5.58 13.22
CA HIS A 88 -9.95 -6.77 13.95
C HIS A 88 -8.83 -7.73 14.41
N GLN A 89 -7.64 -7.70 13.78
CA GLN A 89 -6.52 -8.59 14.10
C GLN A 89 -5.44 -7.94 14.98
N THR A 90 -5.38 -6.60 15.05
CA THR A 90 -4.47 -5.88 15.97
C THR A 90 -5.11 -5.64 17.33
N GLY A 91 -6.44 -5.72 17.43
CA GLY A 91 -7.18 -5.28 18.61
C GLY A 91 -7.06 -3.77 18.84
N THR A 92 -7.48 -3.32 20.02
CA THR A 92 -7.49 -1.90 20.42
C THR A 92 -6.11 -1.26 20.49
N GLN A 93 -5.06 -2.07 20.65
CA GLN A 93 -3.68 -1.59 20.69
C GLN A 93 -3.20 -1.08 19.33
N GLY A 94 -3.73 -1.60 18.23
CA GLY A 94 -3.33 -1.22 16.88
C GLY A 94 -1.90 -1.64 16.53
N GLN A 95 -1.42 -1.15 15.39
CA GLN A 95 -0.01 -1.24 15.01
C GLN A 95 0.42 0.03 14.28
N ILE A 96 1.54 0.63 14.71
CA ILE A 96 2.12 1.80 14.04
C ILE A 96 2.58 1.43 12.62
N VAL A 97 2.11 2.19 11.65
CA VAL A 97 2.50 2.04 10.24
C VAL A 97 3.84 2.74 10.01
N LYS A 98 4.89 1.95 9.81
CA LYS A 98 6.26 2.45 9.54
C LYS A 98 6.66 2.37 8.07
N LYS A 99 5.86 1.69 7.25
CA LYS A 99 6.11 1.45 5.84
C LYS A 99 4.80 1.54 5.07
N VAL A 100 4.83 2.14 3.89
CA VAL A 100 3.67 2.28 3.01
C VAL A 100 4.06 1.80 1.62
N TYR A 101 3.18 1.00 1.03
CA TYR A 101 3.33 0.48 -0.32
C TYR A 101 2.34 1.21 -1.23
N VAL A 102 2.86 1.89 -2.25
CA VAL A 102 2.07 2.58 -3.27
C VAL A 102 2.10 1.71 -4.51
N THR A 103 0.93 1.37 -5.05
CA THR A 103 0.79 0.54 -6.25
C THR A 103 -0.07 1.23 -7.30
N GLU A 104 0.03 0.78 -8.55
CA GLU A 104 -0.96 1.14 -9.57
C GLU A 104 -2.38 0.75 -9.13
N ALA A 105 -3.39 1.44 -9.66
CA ALA A 105 -4.80 1.10 -9.45
C ALA A 105 -5.32 0.26 -10.63
N TYR A 106 -6.22 -0.69 -10.34
CA TYR A 106 -6.88 -1.51 -11.35
C TYR A 106 -8.39 -1.44 -11.19
N ASP A 107 -9.09 -1.58 -12.31
CA ASP A 107 -10.52 -1.87 -12.33
C ASP A 107 -10.72 -3.37 -12.07
N ILE A 108 -10.97 -3.71 -10.80
CA ILE A 108 -11.11 -5.10 -10.37
C ILE A 108 -12.49 -5.63 -10.80
N ALA A 109 -12.50 -6.55 -11.77
CA ALA A 109 -13.74 -7.16 -12.27
C ALA A 109 -14.29 -8.26 -11.34
N LYS A 110 -13.40 -9.05 -10.74
CA LYS A 110 -13.74 -10.19 -9.85
C LYS A 110 -12.64 -10.37 -8.81
N GLU A 111 -13.03 -10.85 -7.63
CA GLU A 111 -12.12 -11.18 -6.54
C GLU A 111 -12.27 -12.66 -6.18
N PHE A 112 -11.14 -13.33 -5.94
CA PHE A 112 -11.08 -14.74 -5.54
C PHE A 112 -10.21 -14.89 -4.29
N TYR A 113 -10.42 -15.97 -3.53
CA TYR A 113 -9.61 -16.36 -2.38
C TYR A 113 -8.81 -17.63 -2.69
#